data_AF-A0A545T4Y4-F1
#
_entry.id   AF-A0A545T4Y4-F1
#
_cell.length_a   1.000
_cell.length_b   1.000
_cell.length_c   1.000
_cell.angle_alpha   90.00
_cell.angle_beta   90.00
_cell.angle_gamma   90.00
#
_symmetry.space_group_name_H-M   'P 1'
#
loop_
_entity.id
_entity.type
_entity.pdbx_description
1 polymer ?
#
loop_
_entity_poly.entity_id
_entity_poly.type
_entity_poly.pdbx_seq_one_letter_code
_entity_poly.pdbx_strand_id
1 'polypeptide(L)'
;MKYEIIEKSWSKRRKLDEQVEITDIEFKDFAKVHNHFCKMIVTYSDGKSERLVARVVYSDINQHWIVDGMSVAVRLKDEDEAQ
;
A
#
# COMPACT_ATOMS: atom_id res chain seq x y z
N MET A 1 8.26 8.58 -5.01
CA MET A 1 7.57 7.27 -5.16
C MET A 1 6.08 7.48 -4.95
N LYS A 2 5.34 7.57 -6.05
CA LYS A 2 3.89 7.76 -6.02
C LYS A 2 3.18 6.42 -5.88
N TYR A 3 2.06 6.41 -5.16
CA TYR A 3 1.24 5.22 -4.97
C TYR A 3 -0.25 5.59 -4.90
N GLU A 4 -1.09 4.57 -5.03
CA GLU A 4 -2.54 4.67 -4.85
C GLU A 4 -3.00 3.53 -3.95
N ILE A 5 -3.76 3.87 -2.92
CA ILE A 5 -4.27 2.89 -1.96
C ILE A 5 -5.37 2.08 -2.64
N ILE A 6 -5.22 0.75 -2.64
CA ILE A 6 -6.21 -0.16 -3.18
C ILE A 6 -7.30 -0.34 -2.10
N GLU A 7 -8.43 0.32 -2.28
CA GLU A 7 -9.60 0.14 -1.41
C GLU A 7 -10.11 -1.32 -1.51
N LYS A 8 -9.80 -2.14 -0.51
CA LYS A 8 -10.33 -3.51 -0.48
C LYS A 8 -11.82 -3.47 -0.12
N SER A 9 -12.71 -3.98 -0.97
CA SER A 9 -14.18 -3.89 -0.78
C SER A 9 -14.72 -4.55 0.51
N TRP A 10 -13.89 -5.29 1.26
CA TRP A 10 -14.24 -5.79 2.60
C TRP A 10 -14.21 -4.68 3.67
N SER A 11 -13.37 -3.64 3.53
CA SER A 11 -13.29 -2.52 4.47
C SER A 11 -14.59 -1.69 4.47
N LYS A 12 -15.29 -1.64 3.33
CA LYS A 12 -16.63 -1.02 3.20
C LYS A 12 -17.73 -1.76 3.97
N ARG A 13 -17.52 -3.02 4.38
CA ARG A 13 -18.55 -3.86 5.02
C ARG A 13 -18.54 -3.80 6.56
N ARG A 14 -17.49 -3.25 7.19
CA ARG A 14 -17.46 -3.05 8.65
C ARG A 14 -17.83 -1.59 8.97
N LYS A 15 -19.05 -1.35 9.44
CA LYS A 15 -19.38 -0.14 10.23
C LYS A 15 -18.88 -0.39 11.65
N LEU A 16 -17.63 -0.06 11.96
CA LEU A 16 -17.14 -0.06 13.33
C LEU A 16 -16.03 0.98 13.48
N ASP A 17 -16.40 2.05 14.19
CA ASP A 17 -15.63 3.22 14.60
C ASP A 17 -14.97 4.05 13.49
N GLU A 18 -14.75 5.33 13.83
CA GLU A 18 -14.12 6.36 12.99
C GLU A 18 -13.14 5.74 11.99
N GLN A 19 -13.45 5.86 10.70
CA GLN A 19 -12.52 5.47 9.65
C GLN A 19 -11.32 6.41 9.75
N VAL A 20 -10.31 6.01 10.50
CA VAL A 20 -9.07 6.76 10.57
C VAL A 20 -8.42 6.65 9.20
N GLU A 21 -8.40 7.78 8.49
CA GLU A 21 -7.87 7.86 7.14
C GLU A 21 -6.36 7.65 7.16
N ILE A 22 -5.83 7.01 6.12
CA ILE A 22 -4.39 6.88 5.94
C ILE A 22 -3.88 8.21 5.37
N THR A 23 -2.97 8.86 6.09
CA THR A 23 -2.38 10.14 5.68
C THR A 23 -1.05 9.96 4.96
N ASP A 24 -0.27 8.96 5.35
CA ASP A 24 1.03 8.68 4.74
C ASP A 24 1.40 7.19 4.81
N ILE A 25 2.21 6.74 3.85
CA ILE A 25 2.76 5.39 3.79
C ILE A 25 4.23 5.47 3.40
N GLU A 26 5.08 4.94 4.27
CA GLU A 26 6.52 4.80 4.04
C GLU A 26 6.90 3.33 3.84
N PHE A 27 7.78 3.07 2.87
CA PHE A 27 8.36 1.74 2.65
C PHE A 27 9.82 1.71 3.09
N LYS A 28 10.18 0.79 3.99
CA LYS A 28 11.57 0.48 4.36
C LYS A 28 11.99 -0.85 3.74
N ASP A 29 13.27 -0.94 3.40
CA ASP A 29 13.86 -2.13 2.76
C ASP A 29 13.15 -2.48 1.43
N PHE A 30 12.62 -1.48 0.73
CA PHE A 30 11.88 -1.69 -0.52
C PHE A 30 12.81 -2.03 -1.69
N ALA A 31 12.45 -3.07 -2.44
CA ALA A 31 13.03 -3.37 -3.73
C ALA A 31 11.90 -3.73 -4.71
N LYS A 32 11.97 -3.21 -5.93
CA LYS A 32 11.02 -3.50 -7.02
C LYS A 32 11.32 -4.88 -7.63
N VAL A 33 11.25 -5.91 -6.79
CA VAL A 33 11.52 -7.31 -7.10
C VAL A 33 10.29 -8.13 -6.71
N HIS A 34 9.80 -8.96 -7.63
CA HIS A 34 8.60 -9.75 -7.38
C HIS A 34 8.85 -10.73 -6.20
N ASN A 35 7.89 -10.84 -5.29
CA ASN A 35 7.97 -11.58 -4.02
C ASN A 35 8.97 -11.05 -2.99
N HIS A 36 9.53 -9.86 -3.18
CA HIS A 36 10.38 -9.24 -2.15
C HIS A 36 9.54 -8.79 -0.94
N PHE A 37 10.04 -9.02 0.26
CA PHE A 37 9.41 -8.56 1.49
C PHE A 37 10.01 -7.23 1.92
N CYS A 38 9.16 -6.26 2.24
CA CYS A 38 9.53 -4.96 2.76
C CYS A 38 8.69 -4.62 4.00
N LYS A 39 9.07 -3.55 4.71
CA LYS A 39 8.25 -3.02 5.80
C LYS A 39 7.46 -1.84 5.28
N MET A 40 6.17 -1.82 5.57
CA MET A 40 5.26 -0.73 5.26
C MET A 40 4.85 -0.06 6.56
N ILE A 41 5.10 1.24 6.67
CA ILE A 41 4.72 2.05 7.82
C ILE A 41 3.55 2.91 7.38
N VAL A 42 2.37 2.65 7.95
CA VAL A 42 1.14 3.37 7.62
C VAL A 42 0.88 4.38 8.73
N THR A 43 0.77 5.65 8.38
CA THR A 43 0.39 6.73 9.29
C THR A 43 -1.06 7.09 9.06
N TYR A 44 -1.80 7.22 10.14
CA TYR A 44 -3.22 7.51 10.13
C TYR A 44 -3.50 8.96 10.57
N SER A 45 -4.69 9.46 10.28
CA SER A 45 -5.12 10.84 10.60
C SER A 45 -5.20 11.14 12.10
N ASP A 46 -5.30 10.11 12.95
CA ASP A 46 -5.23 10.24 14.42
C ASP A 46 -3.79 10.35 14.96
N GLY A 47 -2.79 10.36 14.07
CA GLY A 47 -1.37 10.42 14.41
C GLY A 47 -0.76 9.08 14.83
N LYS A 48 -1.52 7.98 14.83
CA LYS A 48 -0.96 6.64 15.04
C LYS A 48 -0.24 6.16 13.79
N SER A 49 0.73 5.27 14.01
CA SER A 49 1.37 4.54 12.92
C SER A 49 1.35 3.04 13.17
N GLU A 50 1.15 2.27 12.10
CA GLU A 50 1.20 0.81 12.10
C GLU A 50 2.37 0.34 11.24
N ARG A 51 3.09 -0.69 11.71
CA ARG A 51 4.17 -1.34 10.95
C ARG A 51 3.69 -2.68 10.45
N LEU A 52 3.65 -2.83 9.14
CA LEU A 52 3.18 -4.02 8.44
C LEU A 52 4.35 -4.68 7.69
N VAL A 53 4.38 -6.01 7.71
CA VAL A 53 5.22 -6.78 6.79
C VAL A 53 4.47 -6.87 5.48
N ALA A 54 5.04 -6.29 4.43
CA ALA A 54 4.43 -6.21 3.12
C ALA A 54 5.23 -6.98 2.07
N ARG A 55 4.54 -7.42 1.03
CA ARG A 55 5.13 -8.11 -0.11
C ARG A 55 4.96 -7.29 -1.37
N VAL A 56 6.06 -7.13 -2.11
CA VAL A 56 6.09 -6.52 -3.43
C VAL A 56 5.67 -7.56 -4.46
N VAL A 57 4.61 -7.27 -5.19
CA VAL A 57 4.01 -8.17 -6.19
C VAL A 57 3.89 -7.41 -7.50
N TYR A 58 4.47 -7.97 -8.55
CA TYR A 58 4.20 -7.52 -9.91
C TYR A 58 2.99 -8.28 -10.48
N SER A 59 2.02 -7.55 -11.03
CA SER A 59 0.90 -8.13 -11.76
C SER A 59 1.20 -8.14 -13.25
N ASP A 60 1.48 -9.31 -13.82
CA ASP A 60 1.74 -9.45 -15.26
C ASP A 60 0.50 -9.11 -16.11
N ILE A 61 -0.71 -9.34 -15.58
CA ILE A 61 -1.97 -9.08 -16.30
C ILE A 61 -2.20 -7.58 -16.46
N ASN A 62 -2.00 -6.81 -15.38
CA ASN A 62 -2.30 -5.38 -15.33
C ASN A 62 -1.06 -4.49 -15.46
N GLN A 63 0.10 -5.11 -15.69
CA GLN A 63 1.40 -4.47 -15.90
C GLN A 63 1.75 -3.42 -14.84
N HIS A 64 1.46 -3.70 -13.56
CA HIS A 64 1.78 -2.77 -12.47
C HIS A 64 2.28 -3.48 -11.22
N TRP A 65 2.95 -2.70 -10.37
CA TRP A 65 3.48 -3.16 -9.11
C TRP A 65 2.52 -2.84 -7.97
N ILE A 66 2.41 -3.78 -7.04
CA ILE A 66 1.59 -3.71 -5.84
C ILE A 66 2.50 -3.97 -4.64
N VAL A 67 2.27 -3.24 -3.55
CA VAL A 67 2.81 -3.59 -2.23
C VAL A 67 1.64 -3.97 -1.34
N ASP A 68 1.56 -5.23 -0.94
CA ASP A 68 0.46 -5.77 -0.13
C ASP A 68 0.93 -6.09 1.28
N GLY A 69 0.46 -5.33 2.26
CA GLY A 69 0.67 -5.53 3.69
C GLY A 69 -0.49 -6.25 4.39
N MET A 70 -1.31 -7.00 3.65
CA MET A 70 -2.53 -7.69 4.10
C MET A 70 -3.67 -6.74 4.51
N SER A 71 -3.45 -5.87 5.49
CA SER A 71 -4.42 -4.86 5.96
C SER A 71 -4.56 -3.72 4.97
N VAL A 72 -3.43 -3.24 4.46
CA VAL A 72 -3.35 -2.16 3.46
C VAL A 72 -2.61 -2.68 2.24
N ALA A 73 -3.07 -2.30 1.06
CA ALA A 73 -2.36 -2.58 -0.19
C ALA A 73 -2.32 -1.31 -1.02
N VAL A 74 -1.20 -1.08 -1.70
CA VAL A 74 -1.05 0.05 -2.62
C VAL A 74 -0.59 -0.42 -3.98
N ARG A 75 -1.05 0.26 -5.02
CA ARG A 75 -0.49 0.21 -6.37
C ARG A 75 0.60 1.26 -6.50
N LEU A 76 1.76 0.87 -6.99
CA LEU A 76 2.83 1.82 -7.31
C LEU A 76 2.51 2.48 -8.65
N LYS A 77 2.66 3.81 -8.71
CA LYS A 77 2.60 4.57 -9.96
C LYS A 77 4.03 4.74 -10.46
N ASP A 78 4.29 4.27 -11.67
CA ASP A 78 5.54 4.57 -12.35
C ASP A 78 5.56 6.07 -12.63
N GLU A 79 6.66 6.75 -12.27
CA GLU A 79 6.83 8.18 -12.53
C GLU A 79 7.17 8.47 -14.01
N ASP A 80 7.20 7.44 -14.87
CA ASP A 80 7.60 7.47 -16.28
C ASP A 80 6.43 7.29 -17.28
N GLU A 81 5.23 7.79 -16.98
CA GLU A 81 4.25 8.14 -18.02
C GLU A 81 4.21 9.66 -18.19
N ALA A 82 5.35 10.22 -18.58
CA ALA A 82 5.44 11.51 -19.25
C ALA A 82 6.05 11.27 -20.62
N GLN A 83 5.22 10.96 -21.62
CA GLN A 83 5.31 11.45 -23.00
C GLN A 83 4.16 10.98 -23.87
#